data_AF-A0AAU5AFI6-F1
#
_entry.id   AF-A0AAU5AFI6-F1
#
_cell.length_a   1.000
_cell.length_b   1.000
_cell.length_c   1.000
_cell.angle_alpha   90.00
_cell.angle_beta   90.00
_cell.angle_gamma   90.00
#
_symmetry.space_group_name_H-M   'P 1'
#
loop_
_entity.id
_entity.type
_entity.pdbx_description
1 polymer ?
#
loop_
_entity_poly.entity_id
_entity_poly.type
_entity_poly.pdbx_seq_one_letter_code
_entity_poly.pdbx_strand_id
1 'polypeptide(L)'
;MSLTESENIFAGLNEQGLNTILSAVFTARPRLLNYRTSPSVAAVPASASSWTALPTIAFPGVPGGIDYAVRFSVPRVDLFPQSQPLPPALNLAVGQFSLQTEVDLILLCSRSADREGSGKPVGVRLGVAATGQPVVQVTGPGTGTVSFDLLAVEIVDITPDPLESLVECLVLTLLRAVLSSVALPFESLRAGAFSLNLLRGPETEDDQLKLYGAAV
;
A
#
# COMPACT_ATOMS: atom_id res chain seq x y z
N MET A 1 -15.36 25.53 16.92
CA MET A 1 -14.81 26.07 15.66
C MET A 1 -15.62 25.50 14.51
N SER A 2 -15.85 26.25 13.43
CA SER A 2 -16.59 25.76 12.26
C SER A 2 -15.78 24.64 11.58
N LEU A 3 -16.44 23.57 11.14
CA LEU A 3 -15.83 22.47 10.37
C LEU A 3 -15.16 22.95 9.08
N THR A 4 -15.57 24.12 8.59
CA THR A 4 -15.07 24.70 7.36
C THR A 4 -13.98 25.75 7.58
N GLU A 5 -13.61 26.05 8.83
CA GLU A 5 -12.68 27.13 9.16
C GLU A 5 -13.01 28.45 8.44
N SER A 6 -12.19 28.85 7.46
CA SER A 6 -12.34 30.06 6.64
C SER A 6 -12.96 29.79 5.25
N GLU A 7 -13.16 28.52 4.93
CA GLU A 7 -13.59 28.00 3.64
C GLU A 7 -15.11 27.77 3.62
N ASN A 8 -15.69 27.64 2.42
CA ASN A 8 -17.15 27.53 2.27
C ASN A 8 -17.64 26.09 2.40
N ILE A 9 -16.78 25.10 2.11
CA ILE A 9 -17.15 23.69 2.16
C ILE A 9 -16.00 22.82 2.70
N PHE A 10 -16.37 21.79 3.44
CA PHE A 10 -15.49 20.77 4.04
C PHE A 10 -15.93 19.38 3.56
N ALA A 11 -14.96 18.55 3.20
CA ALA A 11 -15.14 17.12 2.99
C ALA A 11 -14.04 16.35 3.72
N GLY A 12 -14.42 15.34 4.50
CA GLY A 12 -13.47 14.49 5.22
C GLY A 12 -13.73 13.03 4.91
N LEU A 13 -12.67 12.28 4.59
CA LEU A 13 -12.71 10.82 4.61
C LEU A 13 -12.15 10.34 5.94
N ASN A 14 -12.98 9.70 6.76
CA ASN A 14 -12.50 9.11 8.00
C ASN A 14 -11.69 7.84 7.74
N GLU A 15 -10.83 7.49 8.69
CA GLU A 15 -9.99 6.28 8.63
C GLU A 15 -10.80 5.02 8.32
N GLN A 16 -11.93 4.82 8.99
CA GLN A 16 -12.79 3.66 8.77
C GLN A 16 -13.28 3.57 7.31
N GLY A 17 -13.63 4.71 6.71
CA GLY A 17 -14.04 4.81 5.32
C GLY A 17 -12.89 4.49 4.36
N LEU A 18 -11.70 5.03 4.63
CA LEU A 18 -10.49 4.72 3.86
C LEU A 18 -10.17 3.23 3.89
N ASN A 19 -10.16 2.62 5.08
CA ASN A 19 -9.93 1.19 5.26
C ASN A 19 -11.00 0.33 4.56
N THR A 20 -12.26 0.79 4.55
CA THR A 20 -13.34 0.12 3.82
C THR A 20 -13.10 0.16 2.30
N ILE A 21 -12.67 1.31 1.77
CA ILE A 21 -12.32 1.46 0.35
C ILE A 21 -11.14 0.54 -0.02
N LEU A 22 -10.06 0.56 0.76
CA LEU A 22 -8.89 -0.30 0.51
C LEU A 22 -9.28 -1.78 0.54
N SER A 23 -10.05 -2.19 1.55
CA SER A 23 -10.56 -3.56 1.64
C SER A 23 -11.39 -3.96 0.43
N ALA A 24 -12.32 -3.10 -0.02
CA ALA A 24 -13.14 -3.36 -1.18
C ALA A 24 -12.31 -3.46 -2.47
N VAL A 25 -11.38 -2.53 -2.70
CA VAL A 25 -10.51 -2.51 -3.88
C VAL A 25 -9.67 -3.78 -3.94
N PHE A 26 -8.96 -4.12 -2.87
CA PHE A 26 -8.05 -5.26 -2.86
C PHE A 26 -8.78 -6.61 -2.84
N THR A 27 -9.97 -6.68 -2.27
CA THR A 27 -10.85 -7.86 -2.39
C THR A 27 -11.34 -8.05 -3.83
N ALA A 28 -11.71 -6.96 -4.52
CA ALA A 28 -12.17 -7.01 -5.92
C ALA A 28 -11.02 -7.17 -6.93
N ARG A 29 -9.79 -6.81 -6.55
CA ARG A 29 -8.60 -6.82 -7.39
C ARG A 29 -7.41 -7.49 -6.67
N PRO A 30 -7.51 -8.77 -6.30
CA PRO A 30 -6.48 -9.46 -5.52
C PRO A 30 -5.10 -9.48 -6.23
N ARG A 31 -5.07 -9.38 -7.55
CA ARG A 31 -3.82 -9.29 -8.33
C ARG A 31 -2.92 -8.09 -7.98
N LEU A 32 -3.46 -7.05 -7.34
CA LEU A 32 -2.68 -5.89 -6.87
C LEU A 32 -1.85 -6.22 -5.63
N LEU A 33 -2.15 -7.32 -4.94
CA LEU A 33 -1.43 -7.75 -3.74
C LEU A 33 -0.71 -9.09 -3.93
N ASN A 34 -0.92 -9.78 -5.05
CA ASN A 34 -0.44 -11.14 -5.26
C ASN A 34 0.41 -11.19 -6.53
N TYR A 35 1.70 -11.44 -6.36
CA TYR A 35 2.68 -11.47 -7.44
C TYR A 35 3.42 -12.80 -7.44
N ARG A 36 3.60 -13.41 -8.61
CA ARG A 36 4.40 -14.63 -8.74
C ARG A 36 5.01 -14.79 -10.12
N THR A 37 6.10 -15.53 -10.15
CA THR A 37 6.80 -15.95 -11.37
C THR A 37 6.13 -17.15 -12.03
N SER A 38 5.73 -18.15 -11.25
CA SER A 38 5.07 -19.36 -11.76
C SER A 38 4.03 -19.92 -10.78
N PRO A 39 3.09 -20.78 -11.25
CA PRO A 39 2.16 -21.47 -10.35
C PRO A 39 2.83 -22.40 -9.33
N SER A 40 4.07 -22.82 -9.59
CA SER A 40 4.81 -23.76 -8.75
C SER A 40 5.32 -23.15 -7.44
N VAL A 41 5.55 -21.83 -7.40
CA VAL A 41 6.08 -21.15 -6.20
C VAL A 41 4.99 -20.77 -5.19
N ALA A 42 3.75 -20.55 -5.64
CA ALA A 42 2.63 -20.24 -4.76
C ALA A 42 1.31 -20.78 -5.31
N ALA A 43 0.68 -21.68 -4.55
CA ALA A 43 -0.55 -22.38 -4.94
C ALA A 43 -1.85 -21.64 -4.55
N VAL A 44 -1.79 -20.62 -3.69
CA VAL A 44 -2.99 -19.98 -3.09
C VAL A 44 -2.94 -18.45 -3.21
N PRO A 45 -3.93 -17.80 -3.85
CA PRO A 45 -5.21 -18.37 -4.31
C PRO A 45 -5.08 -19.22 -5.57
N ALA A 46 -6.02 -20.14 -5.77
CA ALA A 46 -6.00 -21.09 -6.89
C ALA A 46 -6.30 -20.45 -8.26
N SER A 47 -7.00 -19.31 -8.29
CA SER A 47 -7.35 -18.66 -9.56
C SER A 47 -6.16 -17.95 -10.17
N ALA A 48 -5.81 -18.26 -11.42
CA ALA A 48 -4.76 -17.52 -12.13
C ALA A 48 -5.05 -16.01 -12.23
N SER A 49 -6.32 -15.60 -12.26
CA SER A 49 -6.73 -14.18 -12.33
C SER A 49 -6.45 -13.38 -11.05
N SER A 50 -6.16 -14.05 -9.93
CA SER A 50 -5.79 -13.38 -8.69
C SER A 50 -4.31 -13.03 -8.61
N TRP A 51 -3.51 -13.36 -9.63
CA TRP A 51 -2.06 -13.16 -9.62
C TRP A 51 -1.61 -12.23 -10.74
N THR A 52 -0.67 -11.36 -10.41
CA THR A 52 0.15 -10.64 -11.38
C THR A 52 1.41 -11.45 -11.67
N ALA A 53 1.69 -11.70 -12.96
CA ALA A 53 2.87 -12.44 -13.38
C ALA A 53 4.12 -11.54 -13.29
N LEU A 54 5.20 -12.07 -12.74
CA LEU A 54 6.51 -11.44 -12.66
C LEU A 54 7.54 -12.21 -13.48
N PRO A 55 8.58 -11.54 -14.01
CA PRO A 55 9.74 -12.23 -14.52
C PRO A 55 10.53 -12.87 -13.36
N THR A 56 11.15 -14.02 -13.65
CA THR A 56 12.12 -14.67 -12.76
C THR A 56 13.36 -13.80 -12.56
N ILE A 57 14.04 -13.94 -11.42
CA ILE A 57 15.32 -13.26 -11.21
C ILE A 57 16.38 -14.02 -12.04
N ALA A 58 16.94 -13.37 -13.05
CA ALA A 58 17.98 -13.95 -13.87
C ALA A 58 19.27 -14.10 -13.03
N PHE A 59 19.80 -15.33 -12.95
CA PHE A 59 21.05 -15.60 -12.25
C PHE A 59 21.95 -16.55 -13.06
N PRO A 60 23.23 -16.22 -13.28
CA PRO A 60 24.14 -17.10 -14.00
C PRO A 60 24.23 -18.50 -13.37
N GLY A 61 24.05 -19.53 -14.18
CA GLY A 61 24.07 -20.92 -13.71
C GLY A 61 22.75 -21.43 -13.14
N VAL A 62 21.67 -20.63 -13.17
CA VAL A 62 20.30 -21.07 -12.84
C VAL A 62 19.45 -21.01 -14.11
N PRO A 63 19.29 -22.13 -14.84
CA PRO A 63 18.41 -22.20 -16.00
C PRO A 63 16.98 -21.82 -15.62
N GLY A 64 16.37 -20.91 -16.38
CA GLY A 64 15.02 -20.39 -16.08
C GLY A 64 14.95 -19.33 -14.98
N GLY A 65 16.06 -19.02 -14.29
CA GLY A 65 16.12 -18.03 -13.22
C GLY A 65 15.53 -18.51 -11.89
N ILE A 66 15.44 -17.61 -10.93
CA ILE A 66 14.90 -17.90 -9.59
C ILE A 66 13.41 -17.53 -9.59
N ASP A 67 12.57 -18.53 -9.34
CA ASP A 67 11.13 -18.36 -9.11
C ASP A 67 10.87 -17.85 -7.69
N TYR A 68 10.03 -16.83 -7.60
CA TYR A 68 9.57 -16.22 -6.36
C TYR A 68 8.12 -15.77 -6.44
N ALA A 69 7.51 -15.57 -5.28
CA ALA A 69 6.22 -14.92 -5.11
C ALA A 69 6.27 -13.94 -3.93
N VAL A 70 5.49 -12.86 -4.07
CA VAL A 70 5.27 -11.85 -3.04
C VAL A 70 3.77 -11.70 -2.88
N ARG A 71 3.28 -11.82 -1.65
CA ARG A 71 1.88 -11.58 -1.33
C ARG A 71 1.76 -10.62 -0.16
N PHE A 72 1.00 -9.56 -0.35
CA PHE A 72 0.64 -8.64 0.71
C PHE A 72 -0.75 -8.98 1.26
N SER A 73 -0.93 -8.83 2.56
CA SER A 73 -2.27 -8.72 3.14
C SER A 73 -2.90 -7.39 2.73
N VAL A 74 -4.22 -7.27 2.90
CA VAL A 74 -4.89 -5.98 2.71
C VAL A 74 -4.35 -4.99 3.73
N PRO A 75 -3.71 -3.88 3.30
CA PRO A 75 -3.16 -2.91 4.23
C PRO A 75 -4.26 -2.22 5.01
N ARG A 76 -3.97 -1.91 6.28
CA ARG A 76 -4.79 -1.05 7.13
C ARG A 76 -4.06 0.26 7.35
N VAL A 77 -4.77 1.35 7.17
CA VAL A 77 -4.27 2.71 7.40
C VAL A 77 -4.79 3.22 8.74
N ASP A 78 -3.92 3.87 9.50
CA ASP A 78 -4.23 4.57 10.75
C ASP A 78 -3.79 6.03 10.59
N LEU A 79 -4.74 6.96 10.62
CA LEU A 79 -4.50 8.38 10.37
C LEU A 79 -4.02 9.07 11.66
N PHE A 80 -3.34 10.22 11.55
CA PHE A 80 -3.01 10.98 12.75
C PHE A 80 -4.27 11.58 13.41
N PRO A 81 -4.42 11.52 14.75
CA PRO A 81 -3.53 10.89 15.72
C PRO A 81 -3.61 9.37 15.77
N GLN A 82 -2.47 8.73 16.00
CA GLN A 82 -2.33 7.27 16.02
C GLN A 82 -3.31 6.58 16.99
N SER A 83 -4.10 5.64 16.46
CA SER A 83 -5.00 4.78 17.25
C SER A 83 -4.41 3.40 17.57
N GLN A 84 -3.44 2.93 16.78
CA GLN A 84 -2.79 1.63 16.96
C GLN A 84 -1.30 1.77 17.22
N PRO A 85 -0.69 1.00 18.15
CA PRO A 85 0.73 1.12 18.46
C PRO A 85 1.62 0.84 17.24
N LEU A 86 2.68 1.62 17.11
CA LEU A 86 3.71 1.50 16.08
C LEU A 86 4.97 0.91 16.69
N PRO A 87 5.78 0.18 15.92
CA PRO A 87 7.12 -0.19 16.35
C PRO A 87 7.95 1.03 16.78
N PRO A 88 8.86 0.91 17.76
CA PRO A 88 9.59 2.04 18.33
C PRO A 88 10.40 2.88 17.33
N ALA A 89 10.80 2.29 16.20
CA ALA A 89 11.52 2.98 15.13
C ALA A 89 10.64 3.95 14.32
N LEU A 90 9.32 3.78 14.36
CA LEU A 90 8.35 4.59 13.62
C LEU A 90 7.60 5.53 14.56
N ASN A 91 7.39 6.75 14.09
CA ASN A 91 6.59 7.76 14.77
C ASN A 91 5.63 8.40 13.77
N LEU A 92 4.41 8.72 14.22
CA LEU A 92 3.39 9.34 13.39
C LEU A 92 3.26 10.84 13.72
N ALA A 93 3.51 11.70 12.73
CA ALA A 93 3.35 13.15 12.86
C ALA A 93 2.03 13.65 12.23
N VAL A 94 1.67 14.90 12.51
CA VAL A 94 0.55 15.59 11.85
C VAL A 94 0.73 15.56 10.33
N GLY A 95 -0.33 15.31 9.58
CA GLY A 95 -0.29 15.18 8.12
C GLY A 95 0.23 13.83 7.61
N GLN A 96 0.53 12.88 8.50
CA GLN A 96 0.97 11.53 8.14
C GLN A 96 -0.10 10.49 8.44
N PHE A 97 0.07 9.33 7.83
CA PHE A 97 -0.64 8.10 8.17
C PHE A 97 0.35 6.98 8.46
N SER A 98 -0.07 6.01 9.24
CA SER A 98 0.63 4.73 9.34
C SER A 98 -0.10 3.65 8.55
N LEU A 99 0.65 2.67 8.07
CA LEU A 99 0.13 1.54 7.31
C LEU A 99 0.65 0.26 7.94
N GLN A 100 -0.27 -0.65 8.26
CA GLN A 100 0.06 -1.98 8.75
C GLN A 100 -0.37 -3.02 7.71
N THR A 101 0.53 -3.94 7.40
CA THR A 101 0.25 -5.08 6.53
C THR A 101 1.18 -6.23 6.88
N GLU A 102 0.97 -7.37 6.26
CA GLU A 102 1.89 -8.49 6.29
C GLU A 102 2.33 -8.81 4.87
N VAL A 103 3.55 -9.31 4.73
CA VAL A 103 4.10 -9.78 3.46
C VAL A 103 4.54 -11.23 3.59
N ASP A 104 4.02 -12.08 2.70
CA ASP A 104 4.56 -13.41 2.45
C ASP A 104 5.59 -13.32 1.32
N LEU A 105 6.84 -13.64 1.63
CA LEU A 105 7.92 -13.77 0.66
C LEU A 105 8.20 -15.25 0.46
N ILE A 106 8.08 -15.74 -0.77
CA ILE A 106 8.24 -17.16 -1.09
C ILE A 106 9.23 -17.32 -2.23
N LEU A 107 10.20 -18.21 -2.06
CA LEU A 107 11.18 -18.61 -3.07
C LEU A 107 10.98 -20.09 -3.42
N LEU A 108 11.11 -20.44 -4.69
CA LEU A 108 11.17 -21.83 -5.11
C LEU A 108 12.63 -22.30 -5.04
N CYS A 109 12.97 -23.06 -4.00
CA CYS A 109 14.32 -23.58 -3.84
C CYS A 109 14.43 -24.99 -4.43
N SER A 110 15.27 -25.17 -5.44
CA SER A 110 15.65 -26.49 -5.95
C SER A 110 16.97 -26.94 -5.31
N ARG A 111 17.03 -28.20 -4.89
CA ARG A 111 18.26 -28.87 -4.48
C ARG A 111 18.77 -29.73 -5.63
N SER A 112 20.05 -30.08 -5.61
CA SER A 112 20.67 -30.94 -6.63
C SER A 112 20.01 -32.32 -6.77
N ALA A 113 19.31 -32.80 -5.74
CA ALA A 113 18.55 -34.04 -5.76
C ALA A 113 17.11 -33.88 -6.30
N ASP A 114 16.62 -32.65 -6.43
CA ASP A 114 15.30 -32.38 -6.96
C ASP A 114 15.32 -32.52 -8.49
N ARG A 115 14.22 -33.02 -9.06
CA ARG A 115 14.06 -33.02 -10.52
C ARG A 115 13.92 -31.57 -10.99
N GLU A 116 14.34 -31.32 -12.23
CA GLU A 116 14.16 -30.03 -12.87
C GLU A 116 12.66 -29.63 -12.81
N GLY A 117 12.37 -28.46 -12.25
CA GLY A 117 11.00 -28.00 -12.00
C GLY A 117 10.29 -28.53 -10.74
N SER A 118 10.96 -29.32 -9.89
CA SER A 118 10.37 -29.86 -8.63
C SER A 118 10.87 -29.16 -7.35
N GLY A 119 11.33 -27.91 -7.46
CA GLY A 119 11.75 -27.13 -6.29
C GLY A 119 10.65 -27.03 -5.24
N LYS A 120 11.04 -26.84 -3.98
CA LYS A 120 10.10 -26.68 -2.87
C LYS A 120 9.94 -25.20 -2.53
N PRO A 121 8.69 -24.70 -2.42
CA PRO A 121 8.45 -23.36 -1.91
C PRO A 121 8.94 -23.24 -0.48
N VAL A 122 9.80 -22.26 -0.24
CA VAL A 122 10.25 -21.84 1.09
C VAL A 122 9.82 -20.40 1.25
N GLY A 123 9.11 -20.10 2.33
CA GLY A 123 8.62 -18.75 2.53
C GLY A 123 8.59 -18.32 3.99
N VAL A 124 8.48 -17.01 4.16
CA VAL A 124 8.37 -16.34 5.45
C VAL A 124 7.21 -15.35 5.37
N ARG A 125 6.50 -15.18 6.48
CA ARG A 125 5.50 -14.13 6.68
C ARG A 125 6.06 -13.11 7.64
N LEU A 126 6.06 -11.85 7.24
CA LEU A 126 6.63 -10.75 7.98
C LEU A 126 5.54 -9.71 8.27
N GLY A 127 5.50 -9.24 9.51
CA GLY A 127 4.69 -8.08 9.89
C GLY A 127 5.40 -6.80 9.44
N VAL A 128 4.67 -5.92 8.76
CA VAL A 128 5.21 -4.69 8.18
C VAL A 128 4.42 -3.51 8.71
N ALA A 129 5.13 -2.59 9.34
CA ALA A 129 4.60 -1.27 9.66
C ALA A 129 5.27 -0.23 8.76
N ALA A 130 4.54 0.79 8.37
CA ALA A 130 5.06 1.87 7.55
C ALA A 130 4.46 3.20 7.99
N THR A 131 5.15 4.29 7.70
CA THR A 131 4.59 5.64 7.77
C THR A 131 4.61 6.27 6.40
N GLY A 132 3.64 7.15 6.15
CA GLY A 132 3.46 7.78 4.86
C GLY A 132 2.74 9.12 4.99
N GLN A 133 2.57 9.79 3.85
CA GLN A 133 1.81 11.01 3.74
C GLN A 133 0.92 10.98 2.49
N PRO A 134 -0.29 11.55 2.53
CA PRO A 134 -1.10 11.71 1.34
C PRO A 134 -0.49 12.79 0.45
N VAL A 135 -0.57 12.60 -0.87
CA VAL A 135 -0.09 13.54 -1.88
C VAL A 135 -1.23 13.87 -2.82
N VAL A 136 -1.57 15.15 -2.97
CA VAL A 136 -2.56 15.60 -3.96
C VAL A 136 -1.89 16.14 -5.19
N GLN A 137 -2.41 15.69 -6.33
CA GLN A 137 -2.11 16.23 -7.64
C GLN A 137 -3.39 16.84 -8.21
N VAL A 138 -3.43 18.16 -8.29
CA VAL A 138 -4.55 18.90 -8.91
C VAL A 138 -4.34 18.91 -10.42
N THR A 139 -5.32 18.42 -11.16
CA THR A 139 -5.28 18.34 -12.64
C THR A 139 -6.15 19.40 -13.31
N GLY A 140 -7.00 20.08 -12.54
CA GLY A 140 -7.84 21.18 -13.01
C GLY A 140 -8.67 21.78 -11.88
N PRO A 141 -9.49 22.80 -12.15
CA PRO A 141 -10.35 23.40 -11.13
C PRO A 141 -11.26 22.35 -10.48
N GLY A 142 -11.10 22.13 -9.18
CA GLY A 142 -11.90 21.15 -8.42
C GLY A 142 -11.67 19.69 -8.80
N THR A 143 -10.65 19.35 -9.57
CA THR A 143 -10.37 17.97 -10.01
C THR A 143 -8.92 17.59 -9.77
N GLY A 144 -8.70 16.34 -9.39
CA GLY A 144 -7.36 15.83 -9.13
C GLY A 144 -7.37 14.41 -8.61
N THR A 145 -6.24 14.02 -8.04
CA THR A 145 -6.08 12.70 -7.41
C THR A 145 -5.39 12.83 -6.06
N VAL A 146 -5.82 12.01 -5.11
CA VAL A 146 -5.08 11.72 -3.88
C VAL A 146 -4.31 10.42 -4.08
N SER A 147 -3.01 10.47 -3.84
CA SER A 147 -2.11 9.31 -3.83
C SER A 147 -1.43 9.20 -2.46
N PHE A 148 -0.70 8.10 -2.24
CA PHE A 148 -0.07 7.81 -0.97
C PHE A 148 1.42 7.61 -1.16
N ASP A 149 2.24 8.43 -0.51
CA ASP A 149 3.68 8.28 -0.49
C ASP A 149 4.13 7.64 0.82
N LEU A 150 5.01 6.65 0.75
CA LEU A 150 5.57 5.99 1.93
C LEU A 150 6.90 6.63 2.28
N LEU A 151 7.08 6.97 3.55
CA LEU A 151 8.27 7.62 4.10
C LEU A 151 9.24 6.58 4.67
N ALA A 152 8.74 5.66 5.50
CA ALA A 152 9.54 4.63 6.16
C ALA A 152 8.77 3.32 6.27
N VAL A 153 9.51 2.21 6.38
CA VAL A 153 9.02 0.86 6.64
C VAL A 153 9.87 0.28 7.76
N GLU A 154 9.22 -0.41 8.68
CA GLU A 154 9.82 -1.23 9.72
C GLU A 154 9.26 -2.65 9.60
N ILE A 155 10.14 -3.65 9.68
CA ILE A 155 9.75 -5.05 9.82
C ILE A 155 10.00 -5.51 11.24
N VAL A 156 9.03 -6.20 11.84
CA VAL A 156 9.21 -6.70 13.21
C VAL A 156 9.95 -8.05 13.15
N ASP A 157 10.97 -8.20 13.99
CA ASP A 157 11.64 -9.47 14.31
C ASP A 157 12.58 -10.06 13.23
N ILE A 158 13.32 -9.24 12.47
CA ILE A 158 14.43 -9.74 11.62
C ILE A 158 15.78 -9.51 12.29
N THR A 159 16.58 -10.56 12.38
CA THR A 159 18.00 -10.44 12.76
C THR A 159 18.87 -11.21 11.77
N PRO A 160 20.10 -10.74 11.50
CA PRO A 160 20.74 -9.53 12.04
C PRO A 160 20.30 -8.24 11.33
N ASP A 161 20.54 -7.08 11.94
CA ASP A 161 20.12 -5.74 11.46
C ASP A 161 20.45 -5.48 9.97
N PRO A 162 21.61 -5.87 9.41
CA PRO A 162 21.87 -5.66 7.99
C PRO A 162 20.93 -6.42 7.05
N LEU A 163 20.42 -7.58 7.49
CA LEU A 163 19.42 -8.34 6.73
C LEU A 163 18.06 -7.65 6.83
N GLU A 164 17.69 -7.17 8.02
CA GLU A 164 16.47 -6.39 8.24
C GLU A 164 16.42 -5.17 7.32
N SER A 165 17.46 -4.33 7.34
CA SER A 165 17.53 -3.13 6.48
C SER A 165 17.44 -3.46 4.98
N LEU A 166 18.00 -4.60 4.55
CA LEU A 166 17.90 -5.04 3.16
C LEU A 166 16.46 -5.43 2.81
N VAL A 167 15.80 -6.19 3.68
CA VAL A 167 14.42 -6.64 3.46
C VAL A 167 13.45 -5.45 3.57
N GLU A 168 13.64 -4.52 4.50
CA GLU A 168 12.86 -3.28 4.62
C GLU A 168 12.96 -2.43 3.36
N CYS A 169 14.17 -2.25 2.82
CA CYS A 169 14.38 -1.52 1.57
C CYS A 169 13.65 -2.18 0.39
N LEU A 170 13.71 -3.51 0.30
CA LEU A 170 12.98 -4.28 -0.70
C LEU A 170 11.46 -4.09 -0.54
N VAL A 171 10.94 -4.30 0.67
CA VAL A 171 9.49 -4.20 0.98
C VAL A 171 8.97 -2.79 0.75
N LEU A 172 9.73 -1.75 1.14
CA LEU A 172 9.38 -0.35 0.88
C LEU A 172 9.25 -0.08 -0.63
N THR A 173 10.20 -0.58 -1.43
CA THR A 173 10.16 -0.41 -2.89
C THR A 173 8.93 -1.08 -3.50
N LEU A 174 8.64 -2.32 -3.06
CA LEU A 174 7.47 -3.07 -3.53
C LEU A 174 6.15 -2.41 -3.11
N LEU A 175 6.04 -1.96 -1.86
CA LEU A 175 4.84 -1.29 -1.36
C LEU A 175 4.61 0.05 -2.07
N ARG A 176 5.65 0.84 -2.33
CA ARG A 176 5.54 2.06 -3.14
C ARG A 176 5.01 1.76 -4.55
N ALA A 177 5.51 0.70 -5.18
CA ALA A 177 5.02 0.28 -6.49
C ALA A 177 3.53 -0.15 -6.45
N VAL A 178 3.13 -0.91 -5.42
CA VAL A 178 1.72 -1.30 -5.22
C VAL A 178 0.85 -0.06 -5.01
N LEU A 179 1.24 0.85 -4.12
CA LEU A 179 0.47 2.06 -3.80
C LEU A 179 0.43 3.06 -4.94
N SER A 180 1.43 3.08 -5.83
CA SER A 180 1.38 3.89 -7.06
C SER A 180 0.21 3.54 -7.98
N SER A 181 -0.35 2.32 -7.85
CA SER A 181 -1.54 1.89 -8.58
C SER A 181 -2.86 2.32 -7.91
N VAL A 182 -2.79 2.86 -6.70
CA VAL A 182 -3.92 3.34 -5.91
C VAL A 182 -3.92 4.87 -5.92
N ALA A 183 -4.71 5.43 -6.83
CA ALA A 183 -5.03 6.85 -6.85
C ALA A 183 -6.54 7.00 -6.62
N LEU A 184 -6.91 7.85 -5.66
CA LEU A 184 -8.30 8.21 -5.41
C LEU A 184 -8.61 9.48 -6.21
N PRO A 185 -9.30 9.38 -7.36
CA PRO A 185 -9.71 10.57 -8.08
C PRO A 185 -10.73 11.34 -7.25
N PHE A 186 -10.63 12.66 -7.27
CA PHE A 186 -11.66 13.54 -6.75
C PHE A 186 -12.09 14.52 -7.83
N GLU A 187 -13.38 14.83 -7.82
CA GLU A 187 -13.99 15.85 -8.65
C GLU A 187 -14.91 16.70 -7.78
N SER A 188 -15.17 17.93 -8.23
CA SER A 188 -16.06 18.84 -7.54
C SER A 188 -17.44 18.21 -7.41
N LEU A 189 -17.90 18.05 -6.17
CA LEU A 189 -19.27 17.63 -5.92
C LEU A 189 -20.20 18.73 -6.40
N ARG A 190 -21.09 18.38 -7.35
CA ARG A 190 -22.16 19.26 -7.83
C ARG A 190 -23.45 18.96 -7.08
N ALA A 191 -23.85 19.86 -6.20
CA ALA A 191 -25.13 19.79 -5.51
C ALA A 191 -26.09 20.84 -6.11
N GLY A 192 -26.78 20.47 -7.19
CA GLY A 192 -27.64 21.40 -7.94
C GLY A 192 -26.82 22.46 -8.67
N ALA A 193 -26.95 23.73 -8.28
CA ALA A 193 -26.29 24.87 -8.92
C ALA A 193 -24.87 25.16 -8.40
N PHE A 194 -24.41 24.47 -7.35
CA PHE A 194 -23.14 24.75 -6.68
C PHE A 194 -22.07 23.73 -7.07
N SER A 195 -20.86 24.21 -7.39
CA SER A 195 -19.66 23.39 -7.58
C SER A 195 -18.68 23.58 -6.42
N LEU A 196 -18.22 22.50 -5.80
CA LEU A 196 -17.16 22.53 -4.80
C LEU A 196 -15.78 22.55 -5.44
N ASN A 197 -15.11 23.70 -5.48
CA ASN A 197 -13.73 23.75 -5.94
C ASN A 197 -12.78 23.53 -4.77
N LEU A 198 -11.89 22.53 -4.87
CA LEU A 198 -10.85 22.26 -3.88
C LEU A 198 -9.89 23.45 -3.79
N LEU A 199 -9.69 23.98 -2.58
CA LEU A 199 -8.77 25.08 -2.29
C LEU A 199 -7.59 24.64 -1.42
N ARG A 200 -7.80 23.64 -0.54
CA ARG A 200 -6.82 23.19 0.46
C ARG A 200 -7.05 21.71 0.82
N GLY A 201 -5.99 21.03 1.25
CA GLY A 201 -5.98 19.59 1.54
C GLY A 201 -5.17 18.76 0.53
N PRO A 202 -4.88 17.48 0.82
CA PRO A 202 -5.41 16.70 1.92
C PRO A 202 -4.60 16.95 3.19
N GLU A 203 -5.31 17.24 4.28
CA GLU A 203 -4.71 17.33 5.61
C GLU A 203 -5.09 16.08 6.39
N THR A 204 -4.13 15.48 7.09
CA THR A 204 -4.42 14.33 7.96
C THR A 204 -4.37 14.78 9.41
N GLU A 205 -5.55 14.85 10.03
CA GLU A 205 -5.75 15.28 11.41
C GLU A 205 -7.12 14.77 11.90
N ASP A 206 -7.27 14.55 13.19
CA ASP A 206 -8.52 14.09 13.82
C ASP A 206 -9.10 12.81 13.16
N ASP A 207 -8.23 11.85 12.82
CA ASP A 207 -8.59 10.58 12.17
C ASP A 207 -9.27 10.76 10.80
N GLN A 208 -9.01 11.89 10.16
CA GLN A 208 -9.63 12.28 8.89
C GLN A 208 -8.61 12.78 7.88
N LEU A 209 -8.86 12.42 6.62
CA LEU A 209 -8.28 13.05 5.46
C LEU A 209 -9.20 14.20 5.03
N LYS A 210 -8.82 15.42 5.39
CA LYS A 210 -9.62 16.65 5.24
C LYS A 210 -9.30 17.38 3.93
N LEU A 211 -10.36 17.82 3.25
CA LEU A 211 -10.32 18.62 2.03
C LEU A 211 -11.23 19.84 2.22
N TYR A 212 -10.77 21.01 1.79
CA TYR A 212 -11.46 22.29 1.95
C TYR A 212 -11.65 22.95 0.59
N GLY A 213 -12.77 23.66 0.43
CA GLY A 213 -13.11 24.27 -0.86
C GLY A 213 -14.05 25.46 -0.80
N ALA A 214 -14.26 26.07 -1.96
CA ALA A 214 -15.24 27.11 -2.17
C ALA A 214 -16.43 26.63 -3.00
N ALA A 215 -17.64 27.02 -2.62
CA ALA A 215 -18.81 26.99 -3.50
C ALA A 215 -18.64 28.06 -4.59
N VAL A 216 -18.77 27.65 -5.84
CA VAL A 216 -18.92 28.54 -7.02
C VAL A 216 -20.24 28.25 -7.69
#